data_AF-A0A9E3EPM0-F1
#
_entry.id   AF-A0A9E3EPM0-F1
#
_cell.length_a   1.000
_cell.length_b   1.000
_cell.length_c   1.000
_cell.angle_alpha   90.00
_cell.angle_beta   90.00
_cell.angle_gamma   90.00
#
_symmetry.space_group_name_H-M   'P 1'
#
loop_
_entity.id
_entity.type
_entity.pdbx_description
1 polymer ?
#
loop_
_entity_poly.entity_id
_entity_poly.type
_entity_poly.pdbx_seq_one_letter_code
_entity_poly.pdbx_strand_id
1 'polypeptide(L)'
;MPTSSALNSRLCNTLQTLFPRSTPISIFLLHISQWERTHSAHQSASSYQRQHYHASLELLEQVMTNVRRVMRADDQVLLQEHAGAIIIFPDVDQQGAYSILDRIYHSICLLQAETLIPPLTLDTTILMSMSTYPQPAPSMEQLLYFTGIPAHRFTLRPAIIPHSWHTSSTPLETPSKDEHIQNTKGQSGFPFMNLPSTLPLRLQHLIPHPLATELRCVPVGRDHHCLTVAMADPANNEQIQRLHAATGLTIFPVSCDPEALSTLLAKTW
;
A
#
# COMPACT_ATOMS: atom_id res chain seq x y z
N MET A 1 -3.09 -5.49 12.68
CA MET A 1 -4.34 -4.90 13.19
C MET A 1 -5.36 -6.02 13.25
N PRO A 2 -6.06 -6.22 14.37
CA PRO A 2 -7.13 -7.20 14.43
C PRO A 2 -8.26 -6.78 13.48
N THR A 3 -8.89 -7.76 12.84
CA THR A 3 -10.09 -7.54 12.04
C THR A 3 -11.20 -6.96 12.92
N SER A 4 -12.06 -6.09 12.38
CA SER A 4 -13.18 -5.55 13.16
C SER A 4 -14.07 -6.66 13.74
N SER A 5 -14.62 -6.45 14.93
CA SER A 5 -15.49 -7.46 15.57
C SER A 5 -16.73 -7.77 14.73
N ALA A 6 -17.31 -6.76 14.08
CA ALA A 6 -18.47 -6.92 13.21
C ALA A 6 -18.17 -7.82 12.00
N LEU A 7 -17.02 -7.63 11.35
CA LEU A 7 -16.59 -8.47 10.23
C LEU A 7 -16.31 -9.90 10.68
N ASN A 8 -15.69 -10.08 11.85
CA ASN A 8 -15.43 -11.40 12.43
C ASN A 8 -16.74 -12.13 12.82
N SER A 9 -17.67 -11.45 13.48
CA SER A 9 -18.99 -12.02 13.83
C SER A 9 -19.75 -12.45 12.57
N ARG A 10 -19.70 -11.64 11.51
CA ARG A 10 -20.34 -12.00 10.24
C ARG A 10 -19.69 -13.22 9.59
N LEU A 11 -18.36 -13.26 9.57
CA LEU A 11 -17.61 -14.43 9.07
C LEU A 11 -18.01 -15.70 9.84
N CYS A 12 -18.02 -15.65 11.17
CA CYS A 12 -18.43 -16.80 11.99
C CYS A 12 -19.85 -17.27 11.65
N ASN A 13 -20.82 -16.35 11.59
CA ASN A 13 -22.22 -16.70 11.27
C ASN A 13 -22.35 -17.30 9.87
N THR A 14 -21.59 -16.79 8.89
CA THR A 14 -21.58 -17.34 7.53
C THR A 14 -20.95 -18.72 7.47
N LEU A 15 -19.83 -18.96 8.16
CA LEU A 15 -19.20 -20.27 8.15
C LEU A 15 -20.08 -21.33 8.82
N GLN A 16 -20.83 -20.98 9.86
CA GLN A 16 -21.77 -21.91 10.49
C GLN A 16 -22.81 -22.48 9.53
N THR A 17 -23.23 -21.74 8.49
CA THR A 17 -24.21 -22.22 7.51
C THR A 17 -23.59 -23.08 6.40
N LEU A 18 -22.27 -23.04 6.25
CA LEU A 18 -21.53 -23.73 5.19
C LEU A 18 -20.94 -25.06 5.63
N PHE A 19 -21.00 -25.36 6.93
CA PHE A 19 -20.50 -26.60 7.52
C PHE A 19 -21.65 -27.46 8.06
N PRO A 20 -21.53 -28.80 8.02
CA PRO A 20 -20.40 -29.58 7.52
C PRO A 20 -20.31 -29.59 5.98
N ARG A 21 -19.09 -29.75 5.43
CA ARG A 21 -18.84 -29.74 3.99
C ARG A 21 -17.89 -30.87 3.59
N SER A 22 -18.06 -31.40 2.37
CA SER A 22 -17.20 -32.43 1.77
C SER A 22 -16.33 -31.93 0.61
N THR A 23 -16.63 -30.76 0.05
CA THR A 23 -15.85 -30.13 -1.04
C THR A 23 -14.99 -28.98 -0.52
N PRO A 24 -13.89 -28.63 -1.19
CA PRO A 24 -13.02 -27.56 -0.74
C PRO A 24 -13.73 -26.21 -0.82
N ILE A 25 -13.27 -25.29 0.02
CA ILE A 25 -13.76 -23.92 0.07
C ILE A 25 -12.64 -23.00 0.53
N SER A 26 -12.43 -21.90 -0.19
CA SER A 26 -11.49 -20.86 0.21
C SER A 26 -12.24 -19.61 0.64
N ILE A 27 -11.75 -18.99 1.71
CA ILE A 27 -12.32 -17.78 2.27
C ILE A 27 -11.30 -16.68 2.18
N PHE A 28 -11.67 -15.58 1.56
CA PHE A 28 -10.88 -14.36 1.51
C PHE A 28 -11.52 -13.30 2.38
N LEU A 29 -10.68 -12.64 3.17
CA LEU A 29 -11.07 -11.56 4.04
C LEU A 29 -10.35 -10.30 3.60
N LEU A 30 -11.13 -9.27 3.28
CA LEU A 30 -10.65 -7.94 3.00
C LEU A 30 -11.09 -7.03 4.14
N HIS A 31 -10.15 -6.40 4.82
CA HIS A 31 -10.43 -5.46 5.91
C HIS A 31 -9.79 -4.11 5.59
N ILE A 32 -10.58 -3.04 5.65
CA ILE A 32 -10.12 -1.68 5.40
C ILE A 32 -10.18 -0.89 6.71
N SER A 33 -9.05 -0.29 7.08
CA SER A 33 -8.93 0.57 8.25
C SER A 33 -8.28 1.89 7.86
N GLN A 34 -8.82 3.00 8.36
CA GLN A 34 -8.30 4.34 8.14
C GLN A 34 -7.73 4.92 9.44
N TRP A 35 -6.66 5.72 9.32
CA TRP A 35 -6.06 6.40 10.45
C TRP A 35 -5.68 7.84 10.10
N GLU A 36 -5.77 8.72 11.10
CA GLU A 36 -5.36 10.11 10.99
C GLU A 36 -3.83 10.23 11.05
N ARG A 37 -3.27 11.13 10.23
CA ARG A 37 -1.85 11.43 10.23
C ARG A 37 -1.57 12.42 11.36
N THR A 38 -1.02 11.97 12.48
CA THR A 38 -0.54 12.88 13.53
C THR A 38 0.70 13.63 13.02
N HIS A 39 0.51 14.84 12.50
CA HIS A 39 1.61 15.80 12.32
C HIS A 39 1.87 16.50 13.66
N SER A 40 2.70 15.91 14.52
CA SER A 40 3.27 16.64 15.67
C SER A 40 4.74 16.29 15.86
N ALA A 41 5.61 17.17 15.37
CA ALA A 41 6.89 17.39 16.01
C ALA A 41 6.61 18.07 17.36
N HIS A 42 7.05 17.45 18.45
CA HIS A 42 6.78 17.81 19.85
C HIS A 42 5.34 17.60 20.31
N GLN A 43 5.06 16.44 20.93
CA GLN A 43 4.17 16.39 22.09
C GLN A 43 4.30 15.07 22.88
N SER A 44 4.23 15.23 24.19
CA SER A 44 4.62 14.33 25.27
C SER A 44 3.86 13.01 25.31
N ALA A 45 4.52 11.98 25.83
CA ALA A 45 3.99 10.65 26.03
C ALA A 45 2.95 10.61 27.18
N SER A 46 1.70 10.92 26.89
CA SER A 46 0.55 10.43 27.68
C SER A 46 -0.75 10.68 26.91
N SER A 47 -1.50 9.62 26.62
CA SER A 47 -2.82 9.56 25.95
C SER A 47 -2.87 9.62 24.41
N TYR A 48 -2.16 8.71 23.73
CA TYR A 48 -2.45 8.41 22.32
C TYR A 48 -3.62 7.43 22.21
N GLN A 49 -4.85 7.92 22.22
CA GLN A 49 -5.99 7.16 21.73
C GLN A 49 -6.03 7.35 20.22
N ARG A 50 -5.41 6.44 19.45
CA ARG A 50 -5.47 6.45 17.98
C ARG A 50 -6.95 6.41 17.58
N GLN A 51 -7.47 7.49 17.02
CA GLN A 51 -8.83 7.51 16.50
C GLN A 51 -8.84 6.66 15.23
N HIS A 52 -9.42 5.46 15.36
CA HIS A 52 -9.55 4.50 14.27
C HIS A 52 -10.84 4.79 13.53
N TYR A 53 -10.72 5.04 12.23
CA TYR A 53 -11.88 5.24 11.38
C TYR A 53 -12.06 4.02 10.48
N HIS A 54 -13.31 3.61 10.39
CA HIS A 54 -13.74 2.59 9.46
C HIS A 54 -13.95 3.22 8.08
N ALA A 55 -13.59 2.50 7.01
CA ALA A 55 -13.64 3.03 5.66
C ALA A 55 -15.06 3.45 5.26
N SER A 56 -15.21 4.45 4.38
CA SER A 56 -16.52 4.74 3.80
C SER A 56 -17.00 3.57 2.92
N LEU A 57 -18.31 3.41 2.77
CA LEU A 57 -18.90 2.42 1.87
C LEU A 57 -18.47 2.67 0.40
N GLU A 58 -18.35 3.94 0.00
CA GLU A 58 -17.90 4.34 -1.34
C GLU A 58 -16.47 3.88 -1.65
N LEU A 59 -15.57 3.98 -0.65
CA LEU A 59 -14.21 3.49 -0.77
C LEU A 59 -14.18 1.96 -0.87
N LEU A 60 -14.98 1.27 -0.04
CA LEU A 60 -15.11 -0.18 -0.12
C LEU A 60 -15.59 -0.62 -1.52
N GLU A 61 -16.60 0.03 -2.09
CA GLU A 61 -17.11 -0.30 -3.42
C GLU A 61 -16.09 -0.07 -4.55
N GLN A 62 -15.27 0.98 -4.45
CA GLN A 62 -14.19 1.21 -5.40
C GLN A 62 -13.11 0.12 -5.33
N VAL A 63 -12.72 -0.28 -4.12
CA VAL A 63 -11.82 -1.42 -3.92
C VAL A 63 -12.44 -2.69 -4.52
N MET A 64 -13.72 -2.94 -4.21
CA MET A 64 -14.44 -4.12 -4.68
C MET A 64 -14.64 -4.13 -6.20
N THR A 65 -14.64 -2.99 -6.89
CA THR A 65 -14.65 -2.93 -8.36
C THR A 65 -13.43 -3.63 -8.96
N ASN A 66 -12.26 -3.49 -8.35
CA ASN A 66 -11.04 -4.19 -8.79
C ASN A 66 -11.04 -5.67 -8.39
N VAL A 67 -11.61 -6.00 -7.24
CA VAL A 67 -11.74 -7.39 -6.78
C VAL A 67 -12.71 -8.19 -7.66
N ARG A 68 -13.87 -7.63 -7.99
CA ARG A 68 -14.90 -8.31 -8.80
C ARG A 68 -14.40 -8.71 -10.20
N ARG A 69 -13.38 -8.03 -10.74
CA ARG A 69 -12.76 -8.36 -12.05
C ARG A 69 -12.06 -9.72 -12.06
N VAL A 70 -11.68 -10.24 -10.90
CA VAL A 70 -10.98 -11.53 -10.80
C VAL A 70 -11.89 -12.67 -10.31
N MET A 71 -13.15 -12.36 -10.00
CA MET A 71 -14.15 -13.29 -9.48
C MET A 71 -14.90 -14.03 -10.58
N ARG A 72 -15.35 -15.24 -10.27
CA ARG A 72 -16.27 -16.08 -11.05
C ARG A 72 -17.72 -15.75 -10.67
N ALA A 73 -18.66 -16.19 -11.50
CA ALA A 73 -20.09 -15.98 -11.26
C ALA A 73 -20.59 -16.66 -9.97
N ASP A 74 -20.00 -17.80 -9.60
CA ASP A 74 -20.41 -18.59 -8.43
C ASP A 74 -19.75 -18.13 -7.11
N ASP A 75 -18.81 -17.19 -7.19
CA ASP A 75 -18.16 -16.64 -6.01
C ASP A 75 -19.13 -15.73 -5.24
N GLN A 76 -19.16 -15.85 -3.91
CA GLN A 76 -20.09 -15.08 -3.08
C GLN A 76 -19.38 -13.93 -2.38
N VAL A 77 -19.95 -12.73 -2.45
CA VAL A 77 -19.45 -11.53 -1.77
C VAL A 77 -20.40 -11.14 -0.66
N LEU A 78 -19.86 -10.98 0.55
CA LEU A 78 -20.56 -10.43 1.70
C LEU A 78 -19.87 -9.15 2.15
N LEU A 79 -20.50 -8.01 1.89
CA LEU A 79 -20.00 -6.72 2.32
C LEU A 79 -20.40 -6.45 3.77
N GLN A 80 -19.46 -6.00 4.58
CA GLN A 80 -19.72 -5.47 5.91
C GLN A 80 -19.44 -3.98 5.89
N GLU A 81 -20.51 -3.20 6.03
CA GLU A 81 -20.44 -1.73 6.01
C GLU A 81 -19.34 -1.23 6.95
N HIS A 82 -18.51 -0.36 6.39
CA HIS A 82 -17.37 0.29 7.03
C HIS A 82 -16.19 -0.61 7.47
N ALA A 83 -16.32 -1.94 7.41
CA ALA A 83 -15.25 -2.85 7.82
C ALA A 83 -14.49 -3.49 6.65
N GLY A 84 -15.20 -3.89 5.59
CA GLY A 84 -14.59 -4.62 4.48
C GLY A 84 -15.52 -5.66 3.87
N ALA A 85 -14.94 -6.74 3.35
CA ALA A 85 -15.67 -7.79 2.64
C ALA A 85 -15.17 -9.19 3.02
N ILE A 86 -16.09 -10.15 3.01
CA ILE A 86 -15.81 -11.59 3.02
C ILE A 86 -16.15 -12.10 1.63
N ILE A 87 -15.24 -12.85 1.03
CA ILE A 87 -15.45 -13.50 -0.26
C ILE A 87 -15.29 -14.99 -0.09
N ILE A 88 -16.23 -15.73 -0.64
CA ILE A 88 -16.30 -17.18 -0.55
C ILE A 88 -16.08 -17.73 -1.94
N PHE A 89 -15.10 -18.61 -2.06
CA PHE A 89 -14.75 -19.30 -3.29
C PHE A 89 -15.10 -20.78 -3.14
N PRO A 90 -16.29 -21.21 -3.62
CA PRO A 90 -16.67 -22.61 -3.62
C PRO A 90 -15.73 -23.44 -4.50
N ASP A 91 -15.42 -24.65 -4.06
CA ASP A 91 -14.66 -25.64 -4.83
C ASP A 91 -13.27 -25.13 -5.26
N VAL A 92 -12.69 -24.24 -4.45
CA VAL A 92 -11.32 -23.75 -4.59
C VAL A 92 -10.47 -24.39 -3.51
N ASP A 93 -9.39 -25.04 -3.94
CA ASP A 93 -8.38 -25.62 -3.08
C ASP A 93 -7.27 -24.60 -2.74
N GLN A 94 -6.28 -25.04 -1.97
CA GLN A 94 -5.22 -24.16 -1.50
C GLN A 94 -4.42 -23.52 -2.64
N GLN A 95 -4.15 -24.27 -3.72
CA GLN A 95 -3.37 -23.75 -4.85
C GLN A 95 -4.17 -22.70 -5.64
N GLY A 96 -5.46 -22.97 -5.86
CA GLY A 96 -6.38 -21.99 -6.44
C GLY A 96 -6.50 -20.75 -5.58
N ALA A 97 -6.56 -20.91 -4.25
CA ALA A 97 -6.65 -19.81 -3.31
C ALA A 97 -5.44 -18.87 -3.39
N TYR A 98 -4.21 -19.41 -3.45
CA TYR A 98 -3.01 -18.59 -3.64
C TYR A 98 -3.03 -17.83 -4.95
N SER A 99 -3.42 -18.49 -6.04
CA SER A 99 -3.49 -17.85 -7.36
C SER A 99 -4.53 -16.70 -7.39
N ILE A 100 -5.65 -16.88 -6.71
CA ILE A 100 -6.68 -15.84 -6.58
C ILE A 100 -6.20 -14.71 -5.68
N LEU A 101 -5.60 -15.01 -4.53
CA LEU A 101 -5.05 -14.03 -3.60
C LEU A 101 -4.05 -13.10 -4.30
N ASP A 102 -3.08 -13.66 -5.03
CA ASP A 102 -2.11 -12.87 -5.78
C ASP A 102 -2.79 -11.99 -6.82
N ARG A 103 -3.74 -12.52 -7.60
CA ARG A 103 -4.47 -11.74 -8.60
C ARG A 103 -5.26 -10.59 -7.97
N ILE A 104 -5.94 -10.83 -6.85
CA ILE A 104 -6.65 -9.80 -6.10
C ILE A 104 -5.67 -8.73 -5.60
N TYR A 105 -4.56 -9.15 -4.99
CA TYR A 105 -3.54 -8.26 -4.47
C TYR A 105 -3.02 -7.32 -5.57
N HIS A 106 -2.60 -7.87 -6.71
CA HIS A 106 -2.12 -7.07 -7.83
C HIS A 106 -3.21 -6.14 -8.38
N SER A 107 -4.46 -6.58 -8.46
CA SER A 107 -5.60 -5.75 -8.89
C SER A 107 -5.85 -4.57 -7.94
N ILE A 108 -5.74 -4.79 -6.63
CA ILE A 108 -5.90 -3.74 -5.60
C ILE A 108 -4.71 -2.78 -5.61
N CYS A 109 -3.49 -3.25 -5.86
CA CYS A 109 -2.31 -2.39 -5.96
C CYS A 109 -2.34 -1.37 -7.11
N LEU A 110 -3.24 -1.55 -8.08
CA LEU A 110 -3.48 -0.56 -9.13
C LEU A 110 -4.26 0.66 -8.65
N LEU A 111 -4.84 0.63 -7.45
CA LEU A 111 -5.51 1.78 -6.87
C LEU A 111 -4.51 2.90 -6.61
N GLN A 112 -4.87 4.09 -7.08
CA GLN A 112 -4.15 5.34 -6.83
C GLN A 112 -5.03 6.23 -5.95
N ALA A 113 -4.46 6.81 -4.90
CA ALA A 113 -5.21 7.62 -3.94
C ALA A 113 -5.89 8.83 -4.59
N GLU A 114 -5.28 9.35 -5.65
CA GLU A 114 -5.75 10.47 -6.48
C GLU A 114 -6.98 10.11 -7.33
N THR A 115 -7.16 8.82 -7.64
CA THR A 115 -8.25 8.34 -8.49
C THR A 115 -9.49 7.95 -7.68
N LEU A 116 -9.38 7.94 -6.35
CA LEU A 116 -10.49 7.63 -5.47
C LEU A 116 -11.44 8.82 -5.36
N ILE A 117 -12.74 8.51 -5.34
CA ILE A 117 -13.81 9.49 -5.27
C ILE A 117 -14.67 9.21 -4.02
N PRO A 118 -14.74 10.12 -3.04
CA PRO A 118 -13.91 11.32 -2.92
C PRO A 118 -12.42 10.98 -2.69
N PRO A 119 -11.50 11.93 -2.95
CA PRO A 119 -10.09 11.74 -2.64
C PRO A 119 -9.86 11.32 -1.20
N LEU A 120 -8.90 10.42 -0.97
CA LEU A 120 -8.57 9.97 0.37
C LEU A 120 -8.09 11.13 1.24
N THR A 121 -8.70 11.28 2.41
CA THR A 121 -8.29 12.24 3.46
C THR A 121 -7.46 11.59 4.56
N LEU A 122 -7.60 10.28 4.72
CA LEU A 122 -6.93 9.47 5.74
C LEU A 122 -6.05 8.42 5.08
N ASP A 123 -4.92 8.12 5.72
CA ASP A 123 -4.13 6.96 5.37
C ASP A 123 -5.00 5.72 5.55
N THR A 124 -5.09 4.92 4.50
CA THR A 124 -5.99 3.79 4.40
C THR A 124 -5.16 2.52 4.23
N THR A 125 -5.37 1.55 5.12
CA THR A 125 -4.74 0.23 5.00
C THR A 125 -5.79 -0.82 4.66
N ILE A 126 -5.48 -1.59 3.63
CA ILE A 126 -6.25 -2.75 3.17
C ILE A 126 -5.44 -3.99 3.57
N LEU A 127 -6.02 -4.79 4.46
CA LEU A 127 -5.50 -6.10 4.83
C LEU A 127 -6.27 -7.17 4.06
N MET A 128 -5.52 -8.14 3.57
CA MET A 128 -6.04 -9.25 2.78
C MET A 128 -5.56 -10.56 3.39
N SER A 129 -6.50 -11.44 3.72
CA SER A 129 -6.24 -12.77 4.24
C SER A 129 -6.91 -13.81 3.36
N MET A 130 -6.33 -15.01 3.32
CA MET A 130 -6.92 -16.16 2.63
C MET A 130 -6.76 -17.39 3.51
N SER A 131 -7.82 -18.19 3.61
CA SER A 131 -7.80 -19.49 4.27
C SER A 131 -8.51 -20.52 3.40
N THR A 132 -8.24 -21.81 3.62
CA THR A 132 -8.83 -22.87 2.80
C THR A 132 -9.09 -24.13 3.60
N TYR A 133 -10.28 -24.71 3.39
CA TYR A 133 -10.69 -26.01 3.90
C TYR A 133 -10.66 -27.04 2.75
N PRO A 134 -10.28 -28.31 2.98
CA PRO A 134 -9.89 -28.88 4.27
C PRO A 134 -8.39 -28.73 4.59
N GLN A 135 -7.57 -28.31 3.64
CA GLN A 135 -6.13 -28.07 3.85
C GLN A 135 -5.82 -26.62 3.50
N PRO A 136 -5.06 -25.89 4.34
CA PRO A 136 -4.43 -26.32 5.60
C PRO A 136 -5.37 -26.31 6.81
N ALA A 137 -6.65 -25.96 6.64
CA ALA A 137 -7.60 -25.79 7.73
C ALA A 137 -8.69 -26.89 7.78
N PRO A 138 -8.47 -28.04 8.43
CA PRO A 138 -9.41 -29.16 8.51
C PRO A 138 -10.66 -28.91 9.38
N SER A 139 -10.76 -27.79 10.07
CA SER A 139 -11.94 -27.44 10.87
C SER A 139 -12.33 -25.98 10.68
N MET A 140 -13.58 -25.66 11.04
CA MET A 140 -14.09 -24.27 11.00
C MET A 140 -13.25 -23.35 11.89
N GLU A 141 -12.82 -23.82 13.07
CA GLU A 141 -11.98 -23.06 14.00
C GLU A 141 -10.62 -22.75 13.38
N GLN A 142 -10.00 -23.73 12.71
CA GLN A 142 -8.73 -23.49 12.01
C GLN A 142 -8.92 -22.57 10.81
N LEU A 143 -10.04 -22.69 10.10
CA LEU A 143 -10.35 -21.81 8.97
C LEU A 143 -10.46 -20.36 9.45
N LEU A 144 -11.19 -20.12 10.55
CA LEU A 144 -11.29 -18.82 11.21
C LEU A 144 -9.92 -18.32 11.68
N TYR A 145 -9.11 -19.17 12.31
CA TYR A 145 -7.78 -18.83 12.78
C TYR A 145 -6.88 -18.34 11.62
N PHE A 146 -6.77 -19.11 10.55
CA PHE A 146 -5.96 -18.74 9.39
C PHE A 146 -6.51 -17.51 8.66
N THR A 147 -7.84 -17.32 8.65
CA THR A 147 -8.47 -16.11 8.08
C THR A 147 -8.08 -14.85 8.86
N GLY A 148 -7.79 -14.98 10.16
CA GLY A 148 -7.29 -13.88 10.99
C GLY A 148 -5.84 -13.48 10.73
N ILE A 149 -5.08 -14.27 9.97
CA ILE A 149 -3.67 -14.01 9.66
C ILE A 149 -3.59 -13.27 8.32
N PRO A 150 -3.13 -12.00 8.29
CA PRO A 150 -3.03 -11.25 7.05
C PRO A 150 -1.92 -11.82 6.16
N ALA A 151 -2.25 -12.09 4.91
CA ALA A 151 -1.30 -12.54 3.89
C ALA A 151 -0.67 -11.37 3.13
N HIS A 152 -1.48 -10.37 2.77
CA HIS A 152 -1.01 -9.13 2.16
C HIS A 152 -1.51 -7.89 2.88
N ARG A 153 -0.72 -6.82 2.78
CA ARG A 153 -1.05 -5.48 3.24
C ARG A 153 -0.78 -4.49 2.13
N PHE A 154 -1.75 -3.63 1.86
CA PHE A 154 -1.60 -2.49 0.97
C PHE A 154 -2.01 -1.21 1.70
N THR A 155 -1.24 -0.14 1.54
CA THR A 155 -1.51 1.14 2.20
C THR A 155 -1.60 2.23 1.15
N LEU A 156 -2.77 2.86 1.07
CA LEU A 156 -3.02 4.07 0.31
C LEU A 156 -2.81 5.26 1.22
N ARG A 157 -2.00 6.21 0.78
CA ARG A 157 -1.82 7.48 1.48
C ARG A 157 -2.59 8.54 0.72
N PRO A 158 -3.29 9.48 1.40
CA PRO A 158 -3.80 10.68 0.77
C PRO A 158 -2.74 11.30 -0.11
N ALA A 159 -3.14 11.64 -1.34
CA ALA A 159 -2.34 12.54 -2.15
C ALA A 159 -2.05 13.76 -1.27
N ILE A 160 -0.78 14.14 -1.15
CA ILE A 160 -0.45 15.44 -0.56
C ILE A 160 -1.02 16.44 -1.56
N ILE A 161 -2.24 16.91 -1.32
CA ILE A 161 -2.68 18.16 -1.92
C ILE A 161 -1.67 19.16 -1.36
N PRO A 162 -0.83 19.80 -2.18
CA PRO A 162 -0.11 20.96 -1.70
C PRO A 162 -1.22 21.94 -1.37
N HIS A 163 -1.62 21.99 -0.09
CA HIS A 163 -2.32 23.12 0.44
C HIS A 163 -1.38 24.27 0.09
N SER A 164 -1.77 25.05 -0.91
CA SER A 164 -1.24 26.36 -1.18
C SER A 164 -1.01 26.97 0.18
N TRP A 165 0.25 27.22 0.52
CA TRP A 165 0.53 28.17 1.57
C TRP A 165 -0.08 29.46 1.04
N HIS A 166 -1.35 29.69 1.39
CA HIS A 166 -1.94 31.01 1.42
C HIS A 166 -1.09 31.76 2.43
N THR A 167 0.05 32.23 1.93
CA THR A 167 0.70 33.41 2.45
C THR A 167 -0.39 34.45 2.39
N SER A 168 -0.86 34.85 3.58
CA SER A 168 -1.65 36.05 3.78
C SER A 168 -0.89 37.21 3.15
N SER A 169 -1.15 37.43 1.87
CA SER A 169 -0.76 38.62 1.14
C SER A 169 -2.07 39.28 0.77
N THR A 170 -2.26 40.43 1.40
CA THR A 170 -3.30 41.42 1.19
C THR A 170 -3.62 41.60 -0.30
N PRO A 171 -4.91 41.76 -0.66
CA PRO A 171 -5.33 41.89 -2.04
C PRO A 171 -5.12 43.33 -2.55
N LEU A 172 -4.58 43.50 -3.76
CA LEU A 172 -5.11 44.40 -4.80
C LEU A 172 -4.29 44.30 -6.10
N GLU A 173 -5.00 44.05 -7.22
CA GLU A 173 -4.80 44.57 -8.60
C GLU A 173 -3.41 44.43 -9.28
N THR A 174 -3.19 43.99 -10.53
CA THR A 174 -3.95 43.83 -11.78
C THR A 174 -3.06 42.98 -12.77
N PRO A 175 -3.52 42.56 -13.97
CA PRO A 175 -2.95 41.44 -14.72
C PRO A 175 -1.81 41.82 -15.68
N SER A 176 -0.80 40.95 -15.83
CA SER A 176 0.19 40.95 -16.92
C SER A 176 0.78 39.53 -17.02
N LYS A 177 0.37 38.74 -18.02
CA LYS A 177 1.11 38.42 -19.24
C LYS A 177 2.58 38.02 -19.02
N ASP A 178 2.84 36.76 -19.37
CA ASP A 178 4.10 36.10 -19.67
C ASP A 178 5.12 36.04 -18.52
N GLU A 179 5.26 34.85 -17.91
CA GLU A 179 6.57 34.28 -17.60
C GLU A 179 6.51 32.79 -17.21
N HIS A 180 7.01 31.96 -18.12
CA HIS A 180 7.84 30.77 -17.89
C HIS A 180 7.31 29.62 -17.01
N ILE A 181 6.74 28.62 -17.68
CA ILE A 181 6.67 27.22 -17.24
C ILE A 181 8.12 26.67 -17.20
N GLN A 182 8.74 26.60 -16.02
CA GLN A 182 9.96 25.82 -15.80
C GLN A 182 9.95 25.15 -14.42
N ASN A 183 9.59 23.85 -14.40
CA ASN A 183 10.39 22.77 -13.79
C ASN A 183 9.62 21.43 -13.81
N THR A 184 9.47 20.85 -14.99
CA THR A 184 9.24 19.41 -15.14
C THR A 184 10.60 18.69 -15.12
N LYS A 185 11.17 18.47 -13.93
CA LYS A 185 12.42 17.70 -13.75
C LYS A 185 12.20 16.20 -13.45
N GLY A 186 10.95 15.74 -13.33
CA GLY A 186 10.63 14.32 -13.18
C GLY A 186 10.65 13.60 -14.52
N GLN A 187 11.26 12.42 -14.59
CA GLN A 187 11.06 11.52 -15.72
C GLN A 187 9.60 11.05 -15.71
N SER A 188 8.92 11.15 -16.86
CA SER A 188 7.50 10.81 -17.02
C SER A 188 7.20 9.42 -16.44
N GLY A 189 6.42 9.36 -15.36
CA GLY A 189 6.02 8.11 -14.69
C GLY A 189 6.69 7.83 -13.33
N PHE A 190 7.68 8.63 -12.90
CA PHE A 190 8.36 8.45 -11.61
C PHE A 190 8.32 9.72 -10.75
N PRO A 191 8.16 9.60 -9.42
CA PRO A 191 8.25 10.75 -8.53
C PRO A 191 9.66 11.36 -8.61
N PHE A 192 9.77 12.68 -8.53
CA PHE A 192 11.06 13.36 -8.43
C PHE A 192 11.37 13.74 -6.98
N MET A 193 12.57 13.41 -6.53
CA MET A 193 13.06 13.74 -5.19
C MET A 193 14.31 14.61 -5.26
N ASN A 194 14.28 15.71 -4.51
CA ASN A 194 15.49 16.45 -4.18
C ASN A 194 16.27 15.67 -3.10
N LEU A 195 17.51 15.28 -3.42
CA LEU A 195 18.33 14.50 -2.51
C LEU A 195 18.79 15.35 -1.31
N PRO A 196 18.79 14.79 -0.08
CA PRO A 196 19.40 15.46 1.06
C PRO A 196 20.92 15.53 0.88
N SER A 197 21.57 16.49 1.54
CA SER A 197 23.04 16.63 1.49
C SER A 197 23.79 15.47 2.15
N THR A 198 23.15 14.75 3.06
CA THR A 198 23.69 13.58 3.76
C THR A 198 22.61 12.53 3.95
N LEU A 199 22.98 11.25 3.85
CA LEU A 199 22.07 10.14 4.12
C LEU A 199 22.14 9.71 5.59
N PRO A 200 21.01 9.34 6.20
CA PRO A 200 21.02 8.67 7.49
C PRO A 200 21.78 7.33 7.42
N LEU A 201 22.66 7.07 8.41
CA LEU A 201 23.42 5.82 8.56
C LEU A 201 22.57 4.55 8.45
N ARG A 202 21.35 4.59 8.99
CA ARG A 202 20.42 3.46 8.92
C ARG A 202 20.01 3.10 7.49
N LEU A 203 19.98 4.08 6.59
CA LEU A 203 19.65 3.86 5.17
C LEU A 203 20.90 3.45 4.37
N GLN A 204 22.07 4.02 4.69
CA GLN A 204 23.34 3.67 4.04
C GLN A 204 23.68 2.19 4.16
N HIS A 205 23.28 1.51 5.24
CA HIS A 205 23.51 0.06 5.38
C HIS A 205 22.55 -0.83 4.57
N LEU A 206 21.52 -0.27 3.92
CA LEU A 206 20.49 -1.05 3.22
C LEU A 206 20.91 -1.48 1.81
N ILE A 207 21.77 -0.70 1.19
CA ILE A 207 22.43 -1.02 -0.07
C ILE A 207 23.93 -1.06 0.27
N PRO A 208 24.80 -1.84 -0.38
CA PRO A 208 26.24 -1.66 -0.21
C PRO A 208 26.78 -0.54 -1.12
N HIS A 209 27.76 0.26 -0.66
CA HIS A 209 28.36 1.35 -1.48
C HIS A 209 28.79 0.93 -2.89
N PRO A 210 29.44 -0.23 -3.10
CA PRO A 210 29.84 -0.65 -4.43
C PRO A 210 28.63 -0.85 -5.35
N LEU A 211 27.55 -1.42 -4.81
CA LEU A 211 26.30 -1.65 -5.55
C LEU A 211 25.57 -0.34 -5.84
N ALA A 212 25.55 0.58 -4.87
CA ALA A 212 24.95 1.91 -5.03
C ALA A 212 25.64 2.73 -6.12
N THR A 213 26.98 2.62 -6.20
CA THR A 213 27.80 3.28 -7.23
C THR A 213 27.59 2.65 -8.60
N GLU A 214 27.62 1.31 -8.68
CA GLU A 214 27.39 0.55 -9.93
C GLU A 214 26.00 0.86 -10.53
N LEU A 215 24.96 0.80 -9.70
CA LEU A 215 23.58 0.98 -10.13
C LEU A 215 23.14 2.46 -10.12
N ARG A 216 24.05 3.38 -9.80
CA ARG A 216 23.79 4.83 -9.71
C ARG A 216 22.50 5.13 -8.95
N CYS A 217 22.48 4.73 -7.68
CA CYS A 217 21.29 4.83 -6.85
C CYS A 217 21.63 5.01 -5.38
N VAL A 218 20.71 5.59 -4.60
CA VAL A 218 20.86 5.74 -3.15
C VAL A 218 19.56 5.44 -2.40
N PRO A 219 19.62 4.79 -1.22
CA PRO A 219 18.43 4.54 -0.42
C PRO A 219 18.00 5.83 0.30
N VAL A 220 16.75 6.25 0.06
CA VAL A 220 16.22 7.52 0.61
C VAL A 220 15.07 7.31 1.60
N GLY A 221 14.56 6.09 1.70
CA GLY A 221 13.55 5.74 2.70
C GLY A 221 13.33 4.23 2.78
N ARG A 222 12.88 3.75 3.94
CA ARG A 222 12.49 2.35 4.13
C ARG A 222 11.19 2.26 4.92
N ASP A 223 10.25 1.48 4.42
CA ASP A 223 9.00 1.15 5.09
C ASP A 223 8.76 -0.37 5.05
N HIS A 224 8.94 -1.05 6.19
CA HIS A 224 8.89 -2.52 6.32
C HIS A 224 9.72 -3.27 5.25
N HIS A 225 9.04 -3.77 4.21
CA HIS A 225 9.59 -4.55 3.09
C HIS A 225 9.81 -3.71 1.82
N CYS A 226 9.49 -2.42 1.84
CA CYS A 226 9.70 -1.50 0.73
C CYS A 226 10.90 -0.59 0.99
N LEU A 227 11.78 -0.48 -0.01
CA LEU A 227 12.94 0.41 -0.04
C LEU A 227 12.71 1.45 -1.13
N THR A 228 12.60 2.72 -0.73
CA THR A 228 12.59 3.84 -1.68
C THR A 228 14.02 4.15 -2.08
N VAL A 229 14.29 4.06 -3.39
CA VAL A 229 15.62 4.25 -3.95
C VAL A 229 15.57 5.39 -4.95
N ALA A 230 16.38 6.42 -4.71
CA ALA A 230 16.59 7.46 -5.69
C ALA A 230 17.60 6.98 -6.74
N MET A 231 17.22 7.05 -8.01
CA MET A 231 17.96 6.48 -9.13
C MET A 231 18.18 7.53 -10.21
N ALA A 232 19.31 7.41 -10.92
CA ALA A 232 19.55 8.20 -12.14
C ALA A 232 18.60 7.78 -13.27
N ASP A 233 18.27 6.50 -13.35
CA ASP A 233 17.35 5.92 -14.32
C ASP A 233 16.33 5.00 -13.63
N PRO A 234 15.24 5.55 -13.07
CA PRO A 234 14.20 4.77 -12.40
C PRO A 234 13.37 3.88 -13.34
N ALA A 235 13.50 4.01 -14.67
CA ALA A 235 12.83 3.14 -15.64
C ALA A 235 13.60 1.83 -15.91
N ASN A 236 14.84 1.74 -15.45
CA ASN A 236 15.69 0.58 -15.69
C ASN A 236 15.30 -0.62 -14.80
N ASN A 237 14.42 -1.46 -15.33
CA ASN A 237 13.92 -2.64 -14.64
C ASN A 237 15.04 -3.63 -14.24
N GLU A 238 16.15 -3.72 -14.98
CA GLU A 238 17.26 -4.60 -14.63
C GLU A 238 17.94 -4.14 -13.33
N GLN A 239 18.16 -2.84 -13.18
CA GLN A 239 18.72 -2.27 -11.94
C GLN A 239 17.77 -2.46 -10.76
N ILE A 240 16.47 -2.27 -10.96
CA ILE A 240 15.44 -2.50 -9.95
C ILE A 240 15.44 -3.98 -9.49
N GLN A 241 15.53 -4.93 -10.42
CA GLN A 241 15.59 -6.35 -10.10
C GLN A 241 16.89 -6.73 -9.38
N ARG A 242 18.04 -6.17 -9.76
CA ARG A 242 19.31 -6.40 -9.04
C ARG A 242 19.27 -5.83 -7.63
N LEU A 243 18.66 -4.66 -7.42
CA LEU A 243 18.44 -4.08 -6.10
C LEU A 243 17.50 -4.94 -5.26
N HIS A 244 16.42 -5.44 -5.84
CA HIS A 244 15.50 -6.36 -5.16
C HIS A 244 16.23 -7.64 -4.72
N ALA A 245 16.99 -8.27 -5.63
CA ALA A 245 17.74 -9.49 -5.32
C ALA A 245 18.81 -9.28 -4.24
N ALA A 246 19.50 -8.13 -4.25
CA ALA A 246 20.55 -7.83 -3.28
C ALA A 246 20.02 -7.46 -1.89
N THR A 247 18.86 -6.79 -1.83
CA THR A 247 18.31 -6.27 -0.56
C THR A 247 17.21 -7.13 0.03
N GLY A 248 16.57 -8.00 -0.76
CA GLY A 248 15.36 -8.73 -0.37
C GLY A 248 14.15 -7.83 -0.13
N LEU A 249 14.18 -6.59 -0.62
CA LEU A 249 13.14 -5.58 -0.44
C LEU A 249 12.49 -5.22 -1.77
N THR A 250 11.19 -4.94 -1.74
CA THR A 250 10.48 -4.32 -2.86
C THR A 250 11.07 -2.94 -3.11
N ILE A 251 11.49 -2.66 -4.34
CA ILE A 251 12.13 -1.39 -4.70
C ILE A 251 11.07 -0.43 -5.23
N PHE A 252 10.96 0.75 -4.61
CA PHE A 252 10.16 1.86 -5.09
C PHE A 252 11.10 2.92 -5.68
N PRO A 253 11.25 2.99 -7.02
CA PRO A 253 12.19 3.89 -7.66
C PRO A 253 11.65 5.33 -7.69
N VAL A 254 12.52 6.29 -7.39
CA VAL A 254 12.25 7.73 -7.57
C VAL A 254 13.34 8.36 -8.43
N SER A 255 12.95 9.26 -9.32
CA SER A 255 13.90 10.07 -10.10
C SER A 255 14.57 11.12 -9.20
N CYS A 256 15.81 11.44 -9.50
CA CYS A 256 16.56 12.49 -8.81
C CYS A 256 17.51 13.20 -9.78
N ASP A 257 18.08 14.32 -9.34
CA ASP A 257 19.11 15.03 -10.11
C ASP A 257 20.40 14.16 -10.17
N PRO A 258 20.86 13.76 -11.38
CA PRO A 258 22.05 12.93 -11.53
C PRO A 258 23.33 13.57 -10.97
N GLU A 259 23.45 14.90 -11.00
CA GLU A 259 24.61 15.60 -10.46
C GLU A 259 24.61 15.56 -8.93
N ALA A 260 23.46 15.80 -8.31
CA ALA A 260 23.29 15.69 -6.87
C ALA A 260 23.56 14.25 -6.38
N LEU A 261 23.09 13.26 -7.12
CA LEU A 261 23.32 11.84 -6.83
C LEU A 261 24.81 11.48 -6.90
N SER A 262 25.51 11.93 -7.94
CA SER A 262 26.95 11.69 -8.07
C SER A 262 27.76 12.33 -6.95
N THR A 263 27.36 13.54 -6.53
CA THR A 263 27.99 14.25 -5.41
C THR A 263 27.81 13.50 -4.09
N LEU A 264 26.62 12.93 -3.87
CA LEU A 264 26.29 12.19 -2.66
C LEU A 264 27.07 10.88 -2.57
N LEU A 265 27.14 10.11 -3.67
CA LEU A 265 27.91 8.87 -3.76
C LEU A 265 29.42 9.08 -3.58
N ALA A 266 29.92 10.26 -3.93
CA ALA A 266 31.33 10.63 -3.81
C ALA A 266 31.73 11.17 -2.42
N LYS A 267 30.82 11.85 -1.71
CA LYS A 267 31.13 12.52 -0.43
C LYS A 267 30.96 11.64 0.80
N THR A 268 29.93 10.79 0.85
CA THR A 268 29.58 10.13 2.12
C THR A 268 28.78 8.86 1.88
N TRP A 269 29.36 7.73 2.28
CA TRP A 269 28.67 6.47 2.47
C TRP A 269 28.72 6.02 3.92
#